data_AF-A0A270B2G7-F1
#
_entry.id   AF-A0A270B2G7-F1
#
_cell.length_a   1.000
_cell.length_b   1.000
_cell.length_c   1.000
_cell.angle_alpha   90.00
_cell.angle_beta   90.00
_cell.angle_gamma   90.00
#
_symmetry.space_group_name_H-M   'P 1'
#
loop_
_entity.id
_entity.type
_entity.pdbx_description
1 polymer ?
#
loop_
_entity_poly.entity_id
_entity_poly.type
_entity_poly.pdbx_seq_one_letter_code
_entity_poly.pdbx_strand_id
1 'polypeptide(L)'
;MEAGFSQAQAQRVLKQRNMLVMASAGLAIVTIFSLIAASERDRAIVLQPVLTRQLELSSAGVSREYLELVTRDAAVMMLNRSPQNLDYWMDSVLKIVHPSAYGRIKGDLLKIVNDQRGSSVSQYFTMESMRVDPQSLMSETTGTLHTMVGRQEVGAVKRTFRFDWNYTGVELRLIGFGIVVPNKPGEDAPIGATEPAPQ
;
A
#
# COMPACT_ATOMS: atom_id res chain seq x y z
N MET A 1 -75.11 24.97 14.82
CA MET A 1 -73.75 25.33 15.31
C MET A 1 -72.67 24.31 14.89
N GLU A 2 -72.95 23.35 14.00
CA GLU A 2 -71.99 22.31 13.60
C GLU A 2 -71.09 22.66 12.40
N ALA A 3 -71.52 23.57 11.51
CA ALA A 3 -70.75 23.93 10.31
C ALA A 3 -69.45 24.71 10.59
N GLY A 4 -69.37 25.45 11.71
CA GLY A 4 -68.16 26.17 12.11
C GLY A 4 -67.05 25.27 12.69
N PHE A 5 -67.43 24.13 13.28
CA PHE A 5 -66.48 23.17 13.86
C PHE A 5 -65.71 22.39 12.78
N SER A 6 -66.35 22.04 11.66
CA SER A 6 -65.68 21.30 10.57
C SER A 6 -64.67 22.17 9.80
N GLN A 7 -64.96 23.46 9.61
CA GLN A 7 -64.04 24.40 8.95
C GLN A 7 -62.78 24.68 9.80
N ALA A 8 -62.94 24.78 11.13
CA ALA A 8 -61.81 24.97 12.04
C ALA A 8 -60.90 23.73 12.12
N GLN A 9 -61.47 22.52 12.05
CA GLN A 9 -60.71 21.28 11.99
C GLN A 9 -59.96 21.13 10.65
N ALA A 10 -60.61 21.44 9.53
CA ALA A 10 -59.99 21.40 8.21
C ALA A 10 -58.78 22.36 8.09
N GLN A 11 -58.88 23.57 8.67
CA GLN A 11 -57.75 24.51 8.72
C GLN A 11 -56.56 24.01 9.55
N ARG A 12 -56.82 23.31 10.67
CA ARG A 12 -55.74 22.74 11.51
C ARG A 12 -54.99 21.62 10.78
N VAL A 13 -55.72 20.74 10.08
CA VAL A 13 -55.13 19.66 9.27
C VAL A 13 -54.31 20.23 8.11
N LEU A 14 -54.80 21.28 7.44
CA LEU A 14 -54.05 21.95 6.38
C LEU A 14 -52.76 22.62 6.89
N LYS A 15 -52.80 23.29 8.05
CA LYS A 15 -51.60 23.87 8.66
C LYS A 15 -50.59 22.80 9.09
N GLN A 16 -51.06 21.69 9.69
CA GLN A 16 -50.19 20.56 10.05
C GLN A 16 -49.55 19.93 8.82
N ARG A 17 -50.31 19.72 7.73
CA ARG A 17 -49.77 19.22 6.46
C ARG A 17 -48.71 20.17 5.89
N ASN A 18 -48.98 21.47 5.85
CA ASN A 18 -48.05 22.44 5.29
C ASN A 18 -46.76 22.56 6.13
N MET A 19 -46.89 22.43 7.45
CA MET A 19 -45.75 22.37 8.37
C MET A 19 -44.91 21.11 8.17
N LEU A 20 -45.55 19.95 8.00
CA LEU A 20 -44.84 18.69 7.70
C LEU A 20 -44.15 18.73 6.34
N VAL A 21 -44.78 19.31 5.32
CA VAL A 21 -44.17 19.51 4.00
C VAL A 21 -42.93 20.41 4.10
N MET A 22 -43.03 21.55 4.80
CA MET A 22 -41.86 22.41 5.04
C MET A 22 -40.75 21.69 5.82
N ALA A 23 -41.09 20.95 6.86
CA ALA A 23 -40.11 20.20 7.65
C ALA A 23 -39.42 19.11 6.80
N SER A 24 -40.18 18.37 6.00
CA SER A 24 -39.64 17.35 5.09
C SER A 24 -38.75 17.95 3.99
N ALA A 25 -39.12 19.12 3.45
CA ALA A 25 -38.30 19.83 2.46
C ALA A 25 -36.99 20.33 3.08
N GLY A 26 -37.04 20.86 4.31
CA GLY A 26 -35.83 21.24 5.05
C GLY A 26 -34.89 20.05 5.30
N LEU A 27 -35.43 18.92 5.76
CA LEU A 27 -34.68 17.68 5.94
C LEU A 27 -34.08 17.16 4.63
N ALA A 28 -34.83 17.22 3.52
CA ALA A 28 -34.33 16.81 2.21
C ALA A 28 -33.15 17.68 1.76
N ILE A 29 -33.25 19.01 1.94
CA ILE A 29 -32.17 19.94 1.62
C ILE A 29 -30.93 19.63 2.45
N VAL A 30 -31.06 19.47 3.77
CA VAL A 30 -29.94 19.12 4.67
C VAL A 30 -29.29 17.80 4.24
N THR A 31 -30.10 16.79 3.90
CA THR A 31 -29.60 15.48 3.46
C THR A 31 -28.81 15.61 2.15
N ILE A 32 -29.31 16.40 1.18
CA ILE A 32 -28.61 16.65 -0.08
C ILE A 32 -27.28 17.36 0.17
N PHE A 33 -27.25 18.39 1.02
CA PHE A 33 -26.01 19.09 1.38
C PHE A 33 -25.01 18.16 2.09
N SER A 34 -25.47 17.31 3.01
CA SER A 34 -24.62 16.32 3.65
C SER A 34 -24.07 15.29 2.65
N LEU A 35 -24.85 14.91 1.64
CA LEU A 35 -24.40 13.98 0.58
C LEU A 35 -23.32 14.62 -0.30
N ILE A 36 -23.46 15.91 -0.62
CA ILE A 36 -22.47 16.68 -1.38
C ILE A 36 -21.19 16.83 -0.57
N ALA A 37 -21.30 17.22 0.71
CA ALA A 37 -20.15 17.37 1.61
C ALA A 37 -19.43 16.02 1.86
N ALA A 38 -20.17 14.91 2.00
CA ALA A 38 -19.59 13.58 2.10
C ALA A 38 -18.93 13.12 0.78
N SER A 39 -19.31 13.72 -0.36
CA SER A 39 -18.70 13.45 -1.65
C SER A 39 -17.42 14.26 -1.89
N GLU A 40 -17.14 15.30 -1.11
CA GLU A 40 -15.83 15.93 -1.06
C GLU A 40 -14.86 14.94 -0.38
N ARG A 41 -14.31 14.05 -1.20
CA ARG A 41 -13.28 13.11 -0.76
C ARG A 41 -12.04 13.92 -0.39
N ASP A 42 -11.66 13.88 0.89
CA ASP A 42 -10.46 14.52 1.42
C ASP A 42 -9.24 14.18 0.56
N ARG A 43 -8.80 15.15 -0.25
CA ARG A 43 -7.59 15.06 -1.06
C ARG A 43 -6.43 15.54 -0.21
N ALA A 44 -5.67 14.62 0.37
CA ALA A 44 -4.41 14.98 1.02
C ALA A 44 -3.31 15.07 -0.04
N ILE A 45 -2.81 16.29 -0.28
CA ILE A 45 -1.66 16.53 -1.16
C ILE A 45 -0.40 16.50 -0.30
N VAL A 46 0.43 15.47 -0.49
CA VAL A 46 1.74 15.38 0.18
C VAL A 46 2.79 15.90 -0.77
N LEU A 47 3.41 17.03 -0.41
CA LEU A 47 4.54 17.58 -1.16
C LEU A 47 5.82 16.88 -0.73
N GLN A 48 6.43 16.12 -1.64
CA GLN A 48 7.80 15.64 -1.46
C GLN A 48 8.76 16.45 -2.33
N PRO A 49 9.91 16.90 -1.78
CA PRO A 49 10.84 17.82 -2.48
C PRO A 49 11.35 17.34 -3.84
N VAL A 50 11.31 16.03 -4.11
CA VAL A 50 11.89 15.40 -5.31
C VAL A 50 10.86 15.02 -6.38
N LEU A 51 9.58 15.35 -6.18
CA LEU A 51 8.53 14.97 -7.12
C LEU A 51 8.19 16.13 -8.05
N THR A 52 8.26 15.87 -9.35
CA THR A 52 7.86 16.79 -10.42
C THR A 52 6.33 16.89 -10.57
N ARG A 53 5.57 16.06 -9.85
CA ARG A 53 4.10 16.00 -9.88
C ARG A 53 3.53 15.83 -8.46
N GLN A 54 2.34 16.36 -8.24
CA GLN A 54 1.61 16.25 -6.96
C GLN A 54 1.21 14.80 -6.72
N LEU A 55 1.46 14.28 -5.51
CA LEU A 55 0.91 13.01 -5.07
C LEU A 55 -0.47 13.23 -4.47
N GLU A 56 -1.50 12.67 -5.11
CA GLU A 56 -2.82 12.54 -4.51
C GLU A 56 -2.93 11.18 -3.83
N LEU A 57 -3.17 11.19 -2.51
CA LEU A 57 -3.62 10.03 -1.76
C LEU A 57 -5.15 10.08 -1.69
N SER A 58 -5.82 9.05 -2.21
CA SER A 58 -7.29 8.97 -2.23
C SER A 58 -7.75 7.57 -1.90
N SER A 59 -8.86 7.46 -1.18
CA SER A 59 -9.52 6.18 -0.93
C SER A 59 -9.98 5.46 -2.20
N ALA A 60 -10.01 6.14 -3.34
CA ALA A 60 -10.35 5.55 -4.64
C ALA A 60 -9.25 4.64 -5.20
N GLY A 61 -8.00 4.78 -4.75
CA GLY A 61 -6.90 3.96 -5.22
C GLY A 61 -5.54 4.64 -5.13
N VAL A 62 -4.54 3.89 -5.55
CA VAL A 62 -3.13 4.24 -5.50
C VAL A 62 -2.74 4.88 -6.84
N SER A 63 -2.12 6.07 -6.82
CA SER A 63 -1.55 6.65 -8.04
C SER A 63 -0.30 5.89 -8.48
N ARG A 64 0.01 5.92 -9.79
CA ARG A 64 1.22 5.29 -10.34
C ARG A 64 2.47 5.85 -9.67
N GLU A 65 2.53 7.17 -9.54
CA GLU A 65 3.65 7.91 -8.98
C GLU A 65 3.87 7.58 -7.51
N TYR A 66 2.79 7.42 -6.73
CA TYR A 66 2.90 6.99 -5.34
C TYR A 66 3.38 5.55 -5.23
N LEU A 67 2.87 4.64 -6.07
CA LEU A 67 3.31 3.24 -6.08
C LEU A 67 4.79 3.12 -6.48
N GLU A 68 5.24 3.89 -7.47
CA GLU A 68 6.66 3.96 -7.86
C GLU A 68 7.54 4.46 -6.72
N LEU A 69 7.10 5.52 -6.04
CA LEU A 69 7.83 6.08 -4.90
C LEU A 69 7.99 5.05 -3.78
N VAL A 70 6.88 4.45 -3.35
CA VAL A 70 6.88 3.46 -2.25
C VAL A 70 7.68 2.22 -2.64
N THR A 71 7.54 1.74 -3.89
CA THR A 71 8.30 0.60 -4.38
C THR A 71 9.80 0.89 -4.40
N ARG A 72 10.20 2.09 -4.84
CA ARG A 72 11.62 2.47 -4.85
C ARG A 72 12.21 2.47 -3.45
N ASP A 73 11.51 3.05 -2.48
CA ASP A 73 11.95 3.08 -1.08
C ASP A 73 12.02 1.66 -0.49
N ALA A 74 10.96 0.87 -0.68
CA ALA A 74 10.91 -0.51 -0.22
C ALA A 74 11.99 -1.38 -0.86
N ALA A 75 12.27 -1.23 -2.15
CA ALA A 75 13.32 -1.99 -2.83
C ALA A 75 14.70 -1.66 -2.27
N VAL A 76 15.02 -0.38 -2.08
CA VAL A 76 16.28 0.03 -1.46
C VAL A 76 16.39 -0.52 -0.04
N MET A 77 15.31 -0.44 0.74
CA MET A 77 15.30 -0.94 2.12
C MET A 77 15.43 -2.48 2.19
N MET A 78 14.69 -3.23 1.38
CA MET A 78 14.61 -4.68 1.47
C MET A 78 15.79 -5.41 0.83
N LEU A 79 16.34 -4.87 -0.27
CA LEU A 79 17.36 -5.55 -1.07
C LEU A 79 18.80 -5.19 -0.69
N ASN A 80 18.99 -4.33 0.31
CA ASN A 80 20.31 -3.92 0.80
C ASN A 80 20.46 -4.33 2.27
N ARG A 81 21.35 -5.28 2.55
CA ARG A 81 21.56 -5.81 3.90
C ARG A 81 23.01 -6.18 4.17
N SER A 82 23.41 -6.04 5.41
CA SER A 82 24.72 -6.42 5.92
C SER A 82 24.59 -6.96 7.35
N PRO A 83 25.60 -7.66 7.87
CA PRO A 83 25.55 -8.19 9.24
C PRO A 83 25.33 -7.10 10.30
N GLN A 84 25.75 -5.86 10.02
CA GLN A 84 25.65 -4.74 10.94
C GLN A 84 24.25 -4.11 10.99
N ASN A 85 23.46 -4.19 9.92
CA ASN A 85 22.14 -3.56 9.83
C ASN A 85 20.97 -4.55 9.88
N LEU A 86 21.25 -5.85 10.05
CA LEU A 86 20.30 -6.93 9.87
C LEU A 86 19.08 -6.86 10.82
N ASP A 87 19.30 -6.47 12.08
CA ASP A 87 18.21 -6.31 13.06
C ASP A 87 17.31 -5.11 12.70
N TYR A 88 17.91 -3.99 12.29
CA TYR A 88 17.18 -2.80 11.83
C TYR A 88 16.42 -3.08 10.52
N TRP A 89 17.04 -3.81 9.59
CA TRP A 89 16.46 -4.24 8.33
C TRP A 89 15.17 -5.04 8.60
N MET A 90 15.23 -6.07 9.43
CA MET A 90 14.07 -6.91 9.73
C MET A 90 12.91 -6.09 10.33
N ASP A 91 13.20 -5.24 11.32
CA ASP A 91 12.18 -4.38 11.93
C ASP A 91 11.56 -3.41 10.91
N SER A 92 12.38 -2.83 10.03
CA SER A 92 11.93 -1.90 8.99
C SER A 92 11.04 -2.57 7.95
N VAL A 93 11.39 -3.79 7.51
CA VAL A 93 10.55 -4.58 6.61
C VAL A 93 9.20 -4.90 7.26
N LEU A 94 9.20 -5.34 8.52
CA LEU A 94 7.98 -5.73 9.22
C LEU A 94 7.00 -4.57 9.47
N LYS A 95 7.48 -3.32 9.53
CA LYS A 95 6.61 -2.14 9.69
C LYS A 95 5.69 -1.89 8.50
N ILE A 96 6.14 -2.21 7.28
CA ILE A 96 5.36 -1.98 6.06
C ILE A 96 4.52 -3.19 5.65
N VAL A 97 4.68 -4.32 6.33
CA VAL A 97 3.95 -5.56 6.06
C VAL A 97 2.51 -5.48 6.57
N HIS A 98 1.59 -6.02 5.80
CA HIS A 98 0.18 -6.15 6.17
C HIS A 98 0.01 -7.18 7.30
N PRO A 99 -0.86 -6.95 8.30
CA PRO A 99 -1.06 -7.87 9.41
C PRO A 99 -1.38 -9.31 9.00
N SER A 100 -2.09 -9.52 7.90
CA SER A 100 -2.41 -10.86 7.38
C SER A 100 -1.20 -11.65 6.89
N ALA A 101 -0.14 -10.98 6.42
CA ALA A 101 1.08 -11.59 5.89
C ALA A 101 2.23 -11.58 6.91
N TYR A 102 2.05 -10.92 8.05
CA TYR A 102 3.10 -10.68 9.05
C TYR A 102 3.79 -11.96 9.52
N GLY A 103 3.03 -12.99 9.89
CA GLY A 103 3.59 -14.25 10.40
C GLY A 103 4.47 -14.97 9.38
N ARG A 104 3.98 -15.07 8.13
CA ARG A 104 4.71 -15.72 7.04
C ARG A 104 6.00 -14.96 6.71
N ILE A 105 5.88 -13.65 6.45
CA ILE A 105 7.03 -12.82 6.09
C ILE A 105 8.06 -12.79 7.22
N LYS A 106 7.63 -12.66 8.48
CA LYS A 106 8.53 -12.74 9.64
C LYS A 106 9.30 -14.06 9.69
N GLY A 107 8.64 -15.18 9.38
CA GLY A 107 9.29 -16.49 9.29
C GLY A 107 10.40 -16.51 8.23
N ASP A 108 10.10 -16.02 7.04
CA ASP A 108 11.07 -15.94 5.93
C ASP A 108 12.26 -15.03 6.28
N LEU A 109 11.98 -13.87 6.87
CA LEU A 109 13.03 -12.93 7.31
C LEU A 109 13.91 -13.54 8.40
N LEU A 110 13.33 -14.22 9.40
CA LEU A 110 14.10 -14.86 10.48
C LEU A 110 15.07 -15.91 9.94
N LYS A 111 14.69 -16.65 8.90
CA LYS A 111 15.58 -17.59 8.23
C LYS A 111 16.80 -16.86 7.65
N ILE A 112 16.57 -15.78 6.90
CA ILE A 112 17.64 -14.94 6.34
C ILE A 112 18.54 -14.36 7.45
N VAL A 113 17.92 -13.88 8.53
CA VAL A 113 18.66 -13.33 9.66
C VAL A 113 19.56 -14.39 10.29
N ASN A 114 19.05 -15.60 10.51
CA ASN A 114 19.84 -16.69 11.09
C ASN A 114 20.97 -17.15 10.17
N ASP A 115 20.72 -17.22 8.86
CA ASP A 115 21.72 -17.62 7.87
C ASP A 115 22.85 -16.59 7.71
N GLN A 116 22.53 -15.30 7.87
CA GLN A 116 23.50 -14.21 7.75
C GLN A 116 24.16 -13.81 9.08
N ARG A 117 23.57 -14.17 10.22
CA ARG A 117 24.13 -13.86 11.54
C ARG A 117 25.43 -14.62 11.76
N GLY A 118 26.52 -13.89 11.98
CA GLY A 118 27.86 -14.48 12.12
C GLY A 118 28.58 -14.73 10.78
N SER A 119 27.92 -14.46 9.65
CA SER A 119 28.54 -14.42 8.33
C SER A 119 29.12 -13.04 8.04
N SER A 120 30.13 -12.98 7.18
CA SER A 120 30.66 -11.73 6.61
C SER A 120 30.00 -11.38 5.26
N VAL A 121 28.84 -11.96 4.97
CA VAL A 121 28.08 -11.73 3.73
C VAL A 121 27.29 -10.43 3.83
N SER A 122 27.52 -9.53 2.89
CA SER A 122 26.73 -8.32 2.65
C SER A 122 26.16 -8.35 1.24
N GLN A 123 25.00 -7.73 1.05
CA GLN A 123 24.33 -7.65 -0.23
C GLN A 123 23.85 -6.24 -0.50
N TYR A 124 23.98 -5.81 -1.76
CA TYR A 124 23.39 -4.57 -2.22
C TYR A 124 22.81 -4.74 -3.62
N PHE A 125 21.80 -3.93 -3.92
CA PHE A 125 21.05 -4.02 -5.16
C PHE A 125 21.18 -2.74 -5.97
N THR A 126 21.62 -2.88 -7.22
CA THR A 126 21.68 -1.81 -8.20
C THR A 126 20.44 -1.85 -9.07
N MET A 127 19.47 -0.99 -8.77
CA MET A 127 18.22 -0.89 -9.51
C MET A 127 18.47 -0.33 -10.92
N GLU A 128 18.03 -1.04 -11.95
CA GLU A 128 18.14 -0.63 -13.36
C GLU A 128 16.81 -0.13 -13.92
N SER A 129 15.70 -0.77 -13.53
CA SER A 129 14.37 -0.41 -14.01
C SER A 129 13.28 -0.83 -13.03
N MET A 130 12.10 -0.23 -13.18
CA MET A 130 10.93 -0.50 -12.38
C MET A 130 9.67 -0.50 -13.26
N ARG A 131 8.75 -1.42 -13.00
CA ARG A 131 7.41 -1.45 -13.54
C ARG A 131 6.42 -1.43 -12.39
N VAL A 132 5.36 -0.64 -12.52
CA VAL A 132 4.27 -0.63 -11.55
C VAL A 132 2.93 -0.77 -12.25
N ASP A 133 2.02 -1.49 -11.60
CA ASP A 133 0.63 -1.65 -11.99
C ASP A 133 -0.29 -1.30 -10.81
N PRO A 134 -0.84 -0.08 -10.78
CA PRO A 134 -1.77 0.33 -9.73
C PRO A 134 -3.11 -0.41 -9.74
N GLN A 135 -3.49 -1.06 -10.86
CA GLN A 135 -4.74 -1.81 -10.94
C GLN A 135 -4.65 -3.15 -10.21
N SER A 136 -3.54 -3.87 -10.40
CA SER A 136 -3.26 -5.12 -9.67
C SER A 136 -2.58 -4.90 -8.31
N LEU A 137 -2.21 -3.65 -7.99
CA LEU A 137 -1.40 -3.31 -6.82
C LEU A 137 -0.10 -4.10 -6.75
N MET A 138 0.55 -4.25 -7.91
CA MET A 138 1.81 -4.97 -8.07
C MET A 138 2.89 -4.03 -8.57
N SER A 139 4.12 -4.28 -8.12
CA SER A 139 5.29 -3.62 -8.68
C SER A 139 6.48 -4.55 -8.80
N GLU A 140 7.30 -4.31 -9.81
CA GLU A 140 8.47 -5.10 -10.13
C GLU A 140 9.68 -4.20 -10.29
N THR A 141 10.80 -4.57 -9.68
CA THR A 141 12.09 -3.90 -9.89
C THR A 141 13.07 -4.89 -10.49
N THR A 142 13.80 -4.47 -11.52
CA THR A 142 14.85 -5.26 -12.16
C THR A 142 16.18 -4.56 -11.97
N GLY A 143 17.20 -5.33 -11.65
CA GLY A 143 18.54 -4.83 -11.42
C GLY A 143 19.52 -5.94 -11.09
N THR A 144 20.70 -5.58 -10.62
CA THR A 144 21.75 -6.53 -10.27
C THR A 144 21.91 -6.63 -8.76
N LEU A 145 21.80 -7.84 -8.21
CA LEU A 145 22.07 -8.12 -6.81
C LEU A 145 23.53 -8.54 -6.67
N HIS A 146 24.29 -7.72 -5.96
CA HIS A 146 25.69 -7.94 -5.66
C HIS A 146 25.81 -8.59 -4.29
N THR A 147 26.58 -9.66 -4.19
CA THR A 147 26.91 -10.36 -2.95
C THR A 147 28.39 -10.24 -2.67
N MET A 148 28.70 -9.70 -1.51
CA MET A 148 30.06 -9.44 -1.03
C MET A 148 30.33 -10.33 0.18
N VAL A 149 31.52 -10.94 0.23
CA VAL A 149 32.02 -11.63 1.43
C VAL A 149 33.25 -10.87 1.92
N GLY A 150 33.11 -10.16 3.04
CA GLY A 150 34.15 -9.25 3.52
C GLY A 150 34.41 -8.13 2.51
N ARG A 151 35.53 -8.22 1.77
CA ARG A 151 35.97 -7.22 0.78
C ARG A 151 35.88 -7.68 -0.67
N GLN A 152 35.49 -8.93 -0.92
CA GLN A 152 35.47 -9.52 -2.24
C GLN A 152 34.03 -9.71 -2.72
N GLU A 153 33.78 -9.36 -3.98
CA GLU A 153 32.54 -9.70 -4.67
C GLU A 153 32.56 -11.17 -5.05
N VAL A 154 31.58 -11.93 -4.55
CA VAL A 154 31.46 -13.37 -4.81
C VAL A 154 30.35 -13.67 -5.82
N GLY A 155 29.48 -12.70 -6.12
CA GLY A 155 28.45 -12.87 -7.14
C GLY A 155 27.73 -11.58 -7.48
N ALA A 156 27.39 -11.43 -8.75
CA ALA A 156 26.57 -10.36 -9.29
C ALA A 156 25.53 -10.99 -10.20
N VAL A 157 24.26 -11.00 -9.79
CA VAL A 157 23.19 -11.70 -10.52
C VAL A 157 22.06 -10.74 -10.83
N LYS A 158 21.71 -10.64 -12.12
CA LYS A 158 20.54 -9.90 -12.56
C LYS A 158 19.26 -10.61 -12.11
N ARG A 159 18.42 -9.91 -11.35
CA ARG A 159 17.17 -10.44 -10.80
C ARG A 159 16.06 -9.41 -10.94
N THR A 160 14.84 -9.92 -11.06
CA THR A 160 13.61 -9.13 -10.96
C THR A 160 12.90 -9.51 -9.67
N PHE A 161 12.53 -8.51 -8.87
CA PHE A 161 11.79 -8.70 -7.63
C PHE A 161 10.40 -8.12 -7.77
N ARG A 162 9.38 -8.89 -7.36
CA ARG A 162 7.98 -8.48 -7.30
C ARG A 162 7.61 -8.10 -5.87
N PHE A 163 6.83 -7.05 -5.75
CA PHE A 163 6.18 -6.58 -4.54
C PHE A 163 4.67 -6.59 -4.79
N ASP A 164 3.96 -7.31 -3.93
CA ASP A 164 2.51 -7.39 -3.95
C ASP A 164 1.98 -6.53 -2.79
N TRP A 165 1.11 -5.59 -3.12
CA TRP A 165 0.59 -4.60 -2.17
C TRP A 165 -0.90 -4.80 -1.92
N ASN A 166 -1.33 -4.43 -0.72
CA ASN A 166 -2.73 -4.25 -0.39
C ASN A 166 -2.98 -2.79 -0.01
N TYR A 167 -4.03 -2.21 -0.58
CA TYR A 167 -4.44 -0.84 -0.28
C TYR A 167 -5.78 -0.87 0.43
N THR A 168 -5.83 -0.38 1.67
CA THR A 168 -7.06 -0.35 2.47
C THR A 168 -7.21 1.01 3.13
N GLY A 169 -8.32 1.69 2.82
CA GLY A 169 -8.58 3.06 3.28
C GLY A 169 -7.61 4.04 2.61
N VAL A 170 -6.51 4.34 3.30
CA VAL A 170 -5.43 5.22 2.82
C VAL A 170 -4.03 4.61 2.99
N GLU A 171 -3.96 3.38 3.49
CA GLU A 171 -2.71 2.74 3.83
C GLU A 171 -2.34 1.68 2.80
N LEU A 172 -1.13 1.78 2.27
CA LEU A 172 -0.52 0.79 1.39
C LEU A 172 0.40 -0.10 2.23
N ARG A 173 0.13 -1.41 2.25
CA ARG A 173 0.95 -2.38 2.98
C ARG A 173 1.40 -3.51 2.07
N LEU A 174 2.58 -4.04 2.34
CA LEU A 174 3.15 -5.18 1.62
C LEU A 174 2.49 -6.48 2.06
N ILE A 175 1.96 -7.26 1.11
CA ILE A 175 1.42 -8.60 1.35
C ILE A 175 2.32 -9.70 0.81
N GLY A 176 3.16 -9.41 -0.18
CA GLY A 176 4.03 -10.38 -0.83
C GLY A 176 5.31 -9.74 -1.36
N PHE A 177 6.40 -10.49 -1.30
CA PHE A 177 7.68 -10.11 -1.88
C PHE A 177 8.38 -11.38 -2.36
N GLY A 178 9.01 -11.34 -3.52
CA GLY A 178 9.66 -12.51 -4.08
C GLY A 178 10.45 -12.22 -5.36
N ILE A 179 11.23 -13.20 -5.80
CA ILE A 179 11.94 -13.14 -7.08
C ILE A 179 10.96 -13.57 -8.18
N VAL A 180 10.84 -12.76 -9.23
CA VAL A 180 10.18 -13.18 -10.46
C VAL A 180 11.14 -14.08 -11.21
N VAL A 181 10.89 -15.38 -11.14
CA VAL A 181 11.57 -16.33 -12.01
C VAL A 181 10.93 -16.17 -13.40
N PRO A 182 11.69 -15.82 -14.46
CA PRO A 182 11.14 -15.82 -15.81
C PRO A 182 10.54 -17.21 -16.07
N ASN A 183 9.23 -17.23 -16.27
CA ASN A 183 8.37 -18.41 -16.20
C ASN A 183 9.03 -19.68 -16.77
N LYS A 184 9.26 -20.68 -15.91
CA LYS A 184 8.45 -21.88 -16.02
C LYS A 184 7.20 -21.67 -15.14
N PRO A 185 5.98 -21.96 -15.64
CA PRO A 185 4.76 -21.68 -14.89
C PRO A 185 4.74 -22.46 -13.58
N GLY A 186 4.59 -21.75 -12.45
CA GLY A 186 4.03 -22.32 -11.21
C GLY A 186 4.87 -22.33 -9.93
N GLU A 187 5.96 -21.57 -9.80
CA GLU A 187 6.74 -21.61 -8.56
C GLU A 187 7.12 -20.21 -8.05
N ASP A 188 6.34 -19.71 -7.07
CA ASP A 188 6.72 -18.56 -6.26
C ASP A 188 7.86 -19.00 -5.32
N ALA A 189 9.09 -18.59 -5.63
CA ALA A 189 10.25 -18.91 -4.81
C ALA A 189 10.21 -18.15 -3.47
N PRO A 190 10.47 -18.81 -2.33
CA PRO A 190 10.52 -18.16 -1.04
C PRO A 190 11.65 -17.12 -0.98
N ILE A 191 11.42 -16.06 -0.21
CA ILE A 191 12.41 -15.01 0.05
C ILE A 191 13.62 -15.65 0.73
N GLY A 192 14.76 -15.75 0.04
CA GLY A 192 16.01 -16.26 0.63
C GLY A 192 16.79 -17.32 -0.15
N ALA A 193 16.47 -17.60 -1.42
CA ALA A 193 17.28 -18.50 -2.24
C ALA A 193 18.67 -17.87 -2.55
N THR A 194 19.61 -18.08 -1.63
CA THR A 194 21.04 -17.93 -1.90
C THR A 194 21.48 -19.21 -2.60
N GLU A 195 21.82 -19.10 -3.87
CA GLU A 195 22.36 -20.21 -4.66
C GLU A 195 23.75 -20.62 -4.10
N PRO A 196 24.11 -21.92 -4.07
CA PRO A 196 25.40 -22.34 -3.53
C PRO A 196 26.54 -21.82 -4.41
N ALA A 197 27.67 -21.52 -3.78
CA ALA A 197 28.85 -20.95 -4.44
C ALA A 197 29.33 -21.81 -5.63
N PRO A 198 29.79 -21.20 -6.73
CA PRO A 198 30.45 -21.95 -7.80
C PRO A 198 31.74 -22.59 -7.27
N GLN A 199 31.96 -23.86 -7.66
CA GLN A 199 33.19 -24.61 -7.40
C GLN A 199 34.39 -23.98 -8.09
#